data_AF-W2SQP3-F1
#
_entry.id   AF-W2SQP3-F1
#
_cell.length_a   1.000
_cell.length_b   1.000
_cell.length_c   1.000
_cell.angle_alpha   90.00
_cell.angle_beta   90.00
_cell.angle_gamma   90.00
#
_symmetry.space_group_name_H-M   'P 1'
#
loop_
_entity.id
_entity.type
_entity.pdbx_description
1 polymer ?
#
loop_
_entity_poly.entity_id
_entity_poly.type
_entity_poly.pdbx_seq_one_letter_code
_entity_poly.pdbx_strand_id
1 'polypeptide(L)'
;AVRELPSFICKPNISNGPMPHHQTTVHLNCESMELVDEGVQDFRNGNWSQRPVIEMTIPSTVDRSLVPDDHSHVMSLFTQYTPYELRNGCWDKNTKEQYAKH
;
A
#
# COMPACT_ATOMS: atom_id res chain seq x y z
N ALA A 1 -0.37 -12.57 -5.12
CA ALA A 1 1.09 -12.70 -5.02
C ALA A 1 1.72 -11.97 -6.19
N VAL A 2 2.79 -11.21 -5.95
CA VAL A 2 3.55 -10.52 -7.00
C VAL A 2 4.75 -11.38 -7.40
N ARG A 3 5.21 -11.24 -8.65
CA ARG A 3 6.32 -12.05 -9.21
C ARG A 3 7.71 -11.48 -8.95
N GLU A 4 7.78 -10.23 -8.50
CA GLU A 4 9.04 -9.54 -8.25
C GLU A 4 8.88 -8.52 -7.13
N LEU A 5 10.01 -8.18 -6.50
CA LEU A 5 10.07 -7.17 -5.45
C LEU A 5 10.07 -5.76 -6.05
N PRO A 6 9.42 -4.78 -5.40
CA PRO A 6 9.32 -3.42 -5.92
C PRO A 6 10.71 -2.77 -6.04
N SER A 7 11.04 -2.24 -7.22
CA SER A 7 12.27 -1.46 -7.41
C SER A 7 11.95 0.03 -7.27
N PHE A 8 12.41 0.65 -6.18
CA PHE A 8 12.17 2.08 -5.94
C PHE A 8 13.16 2.96 -6.71
N ILE A 9 12.70 4.09 -7.26
CA ILE A 9 13.58 5.04 -7.99
C ILE A 9 14.73 5.53 -7.10
N CYS A 10 14.46 5.80 -5.83
CA CYS A 10 15.47 6.25 -4.87
C CYS A 10 16.38 5.12 -4.35
N LYS A 11 15.99 3.86 -4.53
CA LYS A 11 16.73 2.67 -4.08
C LYS A 11 16.44 1.47 -4.99
N PRO A 12 17.04 1.44 -6.20
CA PRO A 12 16.72 0.44 -7.20
C PRO A 12 17.24 -0.94 -6.81
N ASN A 13 16.65 -1.98 -7.42
CA ASN A 13 17.08 -3.35 -7.22
C ASN A 13 18.48 -3.59 -7.79
N ILE A 14 19.42 -4.02 -6.93
CA ILE A 14 20.77 -4.44 -7.32
C ILE A 14 20.90 -5.96 -7.47
N SER A 15 19.88 -6.72 -7.06
CA SER A 15 19.81 -8.17 -7.19
C SER A 15 18.36 -8.63 -7.31
N ASN A 16 18.16 -9.87 -7.76
CA ASN A 16 16.83 -10.49 -7.82
C ASN A 16 16.31 -10.98 -6.46
N GLY A 17 17.12 -10.86 -5.40
CA GLY A 17 16.76 -11.29 -4.05
C GLY A 17 16.24 -10.15 -3.17
N PRO A 18 15.66 -10.48 -2.00
CA PRO A 18 15.31 -9.49 -0.99
C PRO A 18 16.49 -8.63 -0.56
N MET A 19 16.25 -7.33 -0.46
CA MET A 19 17.22 -6.35 0.05
C MET A 19 16.72 -5.81 1.39
N PRO A 20 17.56 -5.11 2.18
CA PRO A 20 17.17 -4.66 3.51
C PRO A 20 15.86 -3.84 3.56
N HIS A 21 15.58 -3.01 2.56
CA HIS A 21 14.35 -2.20 2.50
C HIS A 21 13.10 -3.00 2.11
N HIS A 22 13.24 -4.21 1.58
CA HIS A 22 12.13 -5.14 1.35
C HIS A 22 11.75 -5.93 2.60
N GLN A 23 12.57 -5.87 3.65
CA GLN A 23 12.40 -6.59 4.92
C GLN A 23 11.93 -5.65 6.04
N THR A 24 11.59 -4.40 5.70
CA THR A 24 11.05 -3.40 6.62
C THR A 24 9.66 -2.98 6.18
N THR A 25 9.03 -2.15 6.99
CA THR A 25 7.84 -1.41 6.58
C THR A 25 8.22 -0.31 5.60
N VAL A 26 7.42 -0.15 4.55
CA VAL A 26 7.54 0.93 3.56
C VAL A 26 6.30 1.80 3.66
N HIS A 27 6.49 3.10 3.89
CA HIS A 27 5.41 4.07 3.95
C HIS A 27 5.39 4.90 2.67
N LEU A 28 4.21 5.06 2.06
CA LEU A 28 3.99 5.85 0.85
C LEU A 28 2.96 6.94 1.12
N ASN A 29 3.05 8.05 0.38
CA ASN A 29 2.15 9.21 0.48
C ASN A 29 2.14 9.87 1.87
N CYS A 30 3.26 9.81 2.58
CA CYS A 30 3.46 10.44 3.88
C CYS A 30 4.76 11.26 3.93
N GLU A 31 5.23 11.71 2.76
CA GLU A 31 6.49 12.44 2.61
C GLU A 31 6.41 13.86 3.20
N SER A 32 5.19 14.40 3.39
CA SER A 32 4.93 15.68 4.04
C SER A 32 3.64 15.65 4.86
N MET A 33 3.56 16.49 5.89
CA MET A 33 2.36 16.56 6.75
C MET A 33 1.16 17.14 6.01
N GLU A 34 1.38 17.96 4.99
CA GLU A 34 0.33 18.53 4.15
C GLU A 34 -0.42 17.43 3.40
N LEU A 35 0.28 16.45 2.82
CA LEU A 35 -0.34 15.30 2.15
C LEU A 35 -1.19 14.46 3.10
N VAL A 36 -0.70 14.28 4.33
CA VAL A 36 -1.43 13.55 5.37
C VAL A 36 -2.69 14.34 5.77
N ASP A 37 -2.59 15.66 5.93
CA ASP A 37 -3.73 16.51 6.28
C ASP A 37 -4.79 16.54 5.17
N GLU A 38 -4.40 16.58 3.89
CA GLU A 38 -5.32 16.42 2.75
C GLU A 38 -6.14 15.12 2.87
N GLY A 39 -5.49 14.00 3.19
CA GLY A 39 -6.17 12.73 3.42
C GLY A 39 -7.13 12.76 4.61
N VAL A 40 -6.74 13.44 5.70
CA VAL A 40 -7.62 13.67 6.87
C VAL A 40 -8.84 14.50 6.48
N GLN A 41 -8.67 15.54 5.66
CA GLN A 41 -9.77 16.38 5.20
C GLN A 41 -10.75 15.60 4.32
N ASP A 42 -10.27 14.78 3.38
CA ASP A 42 -11.10 13.89 2.58
C ASP A 42 -11.93 12.95 3.47
N PHE A 43 -11.27 12.29 4.42
CA PHE A 43 -11.93 11.40 5.38
C PHE A 43 -13.00 12.13 6.21
N ARG A 44 -12.70 13.32 6.72
CA ARG A 44 -13.66 14.14 7.49
C ARG A 44 -14.86 14.57 6.65
N ASN A 45 -14.68 14.75 5.36
CA ASN A 45 -15.75 15.02 4.40
C ASN A 45 -16.54 13.77 4.00
N GLY A 46 -16.21 12.59 4.55
CA GLY A 46 -16.82 11.30 4.23
C GLY A 46 -16.39 10.75 2.87
N ASN A 47 -15.31 11.29 2.30
CA ASN A 47 -14.70 10.78 1.07
C ASN A 47 -13.52 9.88 1.43
N TRP A 48 -13.14 9.01 0.50
CA TRP A 48 -11.87 8.29 0.59
C TRP A 48 -10.74 9.19 0.09
N SER A 49 -9.58 9.11 0.74
CA SER A 49 -8.42 9.92 0.35
C SER A 49 -7.96 9.62 -1.07
N GLN A 50 -7.76 10.66 -1.89
CA GLN A 50 -7.16 10.54 -3.23
C GLN A 50 -5.66 10.23 -3.20
N ARG A 51 -5.02 10.39 -2.04
CA ARG A 51 -3.63 10.01 -1.77
C ARG A 51 -3.56 9.33 -0.42
N PRO A 52 -4.03 8.09 -0.31
CA PRO A 52 -4.08 7.40 0.97
C PRO A 52 -2.66 7.16 1.46
N VAL A 53 -2.43 7.34 2.77
CA VAL A 53 -1.20 6.85 3.39
C VAL A 53 -1.23 5.34 3.33
N ILE A 54 -0.19 4.75 2.72
CA ILE A 54 -0.07 3.31 2.53
C ILE A 54 1.09 2.81 3.37
N GLU A 55 0.83 1.85 4.24
CA GLU A 55 1.84 1.06 4.91
C GLU A 55 1.95 -0.31 4.21
N MET A 56 3.12 -0.59 3.67
CA MET A 56 3.40 -1.81 2.91
C MET A 56 4.44 -2.67 3.64
N THR A 57 4.17 -3.97 3.70
CA THR A 57 5.14 -4.98 4.15
C THR A 57 5.22 -6.13 3.15
N ILE A 58 6.38 -6.78 3.07
CA ILE A 58 6.59 -7.95 2.21
C ILE A 58 7.04 -9.13 3.08
N PRO A 59 6.13 -9.75 3.86
CA PRO A 59 6.50 -10.75 4.86
C PRO A 59 7.24 -11.97 4.28
N SER A 60 6.98 -12.30 3.00
CA SER A 60 7.66 -13.41 2.31
C SER A 60 9.14 -13.13 1.97
N THR A 61 9.69 -11.98 2.35
CA THR A 61 11.14 -11.73 2.32
C THR A 61 11.85 -12.21 3.57
N VAL A 62 11.11 -12.38 4.67
CA VAL A 62 11.59 -12.85 5.97
C VAL A 62 11.20 -14.31 6.18
N ASP A 63 9.98 -14.70 5.79
CA ASP A 63 9.47 -16.07 5.92
C ASP A 63 9.01 -16.63 4.56
N ARG A 64 9.81 -17.53 3.99
CA ARG A 64 9.48 -18.19 2.70
C ARG A 64 8.36 -19.21 2.79
N SER A 65 7.94 -19.65 3.99
CA SER A 65 6.83 -20.61 4.12
C SER A 65 5.46 -20.03 3.68
N LEU A 66 5.37 -18.70 3.56
CA LEU A 66 4.18 -17.98 3.12
C LEU A 66 3.90 -18.08 1.61
N VAL A 67 4.83 -18.65 0.84
CA VAL A 67 4.74 -18.77 -0.62
C VAL A 67 5.14 -20.16 -1.09
N PRO A 68 4.51 -20.69 -2.14
CA PRO A 68 4.74 -22.07 -2.60
C PRO A 68 6.04 -22.23 -3.43
N ASP A 69 6.62 -21.13 -3.90
CA ASP A 69 7.78 -21.10 -4.80
C ASP A 69 8.78 -20.01 -4.38
N ASP A 70 9.92 -19.91 -5.07
CA ASP A 70 11.03 -19.00 -4.77
C ASP A 70 10.91 -17.61 -5.44
N HIS A 71 9.96 -17.42 -6.36
CA HIS A 71 9.79 -16.19 -7.15
C HIS A 71 8.56 -15.38 -6.74
N SER A 72 7.60 -16.02 -6.07
CA SER A 72 6.38 -15.39 -5.57
C SER A 72 6.67 -14.63 -4.29
N HIS A 73 5.98 -13.49 -4.16
CA HIS A 73 5.98 -12.69 -2.95
C HIS A 73 4.56 -12.35 -2.49
N VAL A 74 4.36 -12.36 -1.18
CA VAL A 74 3.16 -11.83 -0.52
C VAL A 74 3.49 -10.43 -0.03
N MET A 75 2.61 -9.49 -0.40
CA MET A 75 2.68 -8.10 -0.01
C MET A 75 1.39 -7.76 0.73
N SER A 76 1.52 -7.14 1.89
CA SER A 76 0.39 -6.65 2.68
C SER A 76 0.38 -5.13 2.60
N LEU A 77 -0.78 -4.57 2.28
CA LEU A 77 -1.00 -3.13 2.17
C LEU A 77 -2.07 -2.75 3.20
N PHE A 78 -1.72 -1.84 4.09
CA PHE A 78 -2.65 -1.20 5.01
C PHE A 78 -2.81 0.26 4.60
N THR A 79 -4.05 0.69 4.36
CA THR A 79 -4.34 2.03 3.87
C THR A 79 -5.16 2.82 4.87
N GLN A 80 -4.83 4.09 5.04
CA GLN A 80 -5.50 5.00 5.97
C GLN A 80 -6.40 5.99 5.22
N TYR A 81 -7.28 6.66 5.98
CA TYR A 81 -8.25 7.63 5.46
C TYR A 81 -9.29 7.03 4.50
N THR A 82 -9.71 5.81 4.83
CA THR A 82 -10.75 5.03 4.17
C THR A 82 -11.95 4.90 5.12
N PRO A 83 -12.97 5.78 5.01
CA PRO A 83 -14.10 5.74 5.94
C PRO A 83 -14.92 4.46 5.74
N TYR A 84 -15.51 3.95 6.83
CA TYR A 84 -16.33 2.74 6.81
C TYR A 84 -17.60 2.93 5.95
N GLU A 85 -18.23 4.10 6.09
CA GLU A 85 -19.33 4.55 5.24
C GLU A 85 -18.89 5.81 4.50
N LEU A 86 -19.16 5.87 3.19
CA LEU A 86 -18.90 7.06 2.38
C LEU A 86 -20.06 8.03 2.52
N ARG A 87 -19.80 9.33 2.29
CA ARG A 87 -20.81 10.38 2.30
C ARG A 87 -22.01 10.07 1.40
N ASN A 88 -21.78 9.38 0.29
CA ASN A 88 -22.80 9.04 -0.71
C ASN A 88 -23.31 7.60 -0.58
N GLY A 89 -23.00 6.89 0.52
CA GLY A 89 -23.51 5.54 0.81
C GLY A 89 -22.43 4.52 1.13
N CYS A 90 -22.76 3.23 0.95
CA CYS A 90 -21.82 2.14 1.22
C CYS A 90 -20.83 1.94 0.08
N TRP A 91 -19.71 1.30 0.39
CA TRP A 91 -18.74 0.85 -0.61
C TRP A 91 -19.35 -0.20 -1.55
N ASP A 92 -19.70 0.22 -2.76
CA ASP A 92 -20.09 -0.69 -3.83
C ASP A 92 -18.86 -1.26 -4.57
N LYS A 93 -19.10 -2.19 -5.50
CA LYS A 93 -18.03 -2.83 -6.28
C LYS A 93 -17.24 -1.82 -7.12
N ASN A 94 -17.92 -0.86 -7.75
CA ASN A 94 -17.31 0.13 -8.61
C ASN A 94 -16.45 1.11 -7.82
N THR A 95 -16.91 1.58 -6.65
CA THR A 95 -16.11 2.46 -5.78
C THR A 95 -14.88 1.75 -5.22
N LYS A 96 -15.00 0.47 -4.86
CA LYS A 96 -13.84 -0.35 -4.46
C LYS A 96 -12.83 -0.52 -5.59
N GLU A 97 -13.29 -0.76 -6.81
CA GLU A 97 -12.42 -0.87 -7.99
C GLU A 97 -11.76 0.47 -8.34
N GLN A 98 -12.45 1.60 -8.14
CA GLN A 98 -11.87 2.93 -8.31
C GLN A 98 -10.79 3.21 -7.27
N TYR A 99 -11.05 2.84 -6.01
CA TYR A 99 -10.07 2.92 -4.92
C TYR A 99 -8.81 2.11 -5.21
N ALA A 100 -8.98 0.88 -5.71
CA ALA A 100 -7.87 -0.03 -6.01
C ALA A 100 -7.00 0.38 -7.22
N LYS A 101 -7.37 1.43 -7.95
CA LYS A 101 -6.58 1.96 -9.08
C LYS A 101 -5.53 3.00 -8.67
N HIS A 102 -5.51 3.43 -7.41
CA HIS A 102 -4.41 4.21 -6.86
C HIS A 102 -3.15 3.37 -6.71
#